data_AF-A0A0G2HM95-F1
#
_entry.id   AF-A0A0G2HM95-F1
#
_cell.length_a   1.000
_cell.length_b   1.000
_cell.length_c   1.000
_cell.angle_alpha   90.00
_cell.angle_beta   90.00
_cell.angle_gamma   90.00
#
_symmetry.space_group_name_H-M   'P 1'
#
loop_
_entity.id
_entity.type
_entity.pdbx_description
1 polymer ?
#
loop_
_entity_poly.entity_id
_entity_poly.type
_entity_poly.pdbx_seq_one_letter_code
_entity_poly.pdbx_strand_id
1 'polypeptide(L)' 'MHTLPATGNKAKLLDKARHLFDQAELMAGKGDLKKAAELIVRGLHCEHRAARLGPQVLQLIKSS' A
#
# COMPACT_ATOMS: atom_id res chain seq x y z
N MET A 1 -27.33 4.78 5.90
CA MET A 1 -26.16 4.10 5.28
C MET A 1 -24.91 4.69 5.89
N HIS A 2 -24.19 3.94 6.71
CA HIS A 2 -22.96 4.40 7.36
C HIS A 2 -21.80 4.39 6.35
N THR A 3 -21.32 5.56 5.96
CA THR A 3 -20.02 5.71 5.30
C THR A 3 -18.92 5.85 6.36
N LEU A 4 -17.70 5.43 5.99
CA LEU A 4 -16.40 5.54 6.70
C LEU A 4 -15.94 4.27 7.46
N PRO A 5 -14.98 3.51 6.87
CA PRO A 5 -13.59 3.59 7.38
C PRO A 5 -12.52 3.52 6.28
N ALA A 6 -12.77 4.08 5.08
CA ALA A 6 -11.83 4.01 3.95
C ALA A 6 -10.44 4.60 4.26
N THR A 7 -10.39 5.65 5.10
CA THR A 7 -9.14 6.32 5.52
C THR A 7 -8.29 5.44 6.44
N GLY A 8 -8.91 4.71 7.38
CA GLY A 8 -8.19 3.80 8.28
C GLY A 8 -7.57 2.62 7.55
N ASN A 9 -8.23 2.09 6.53
CA ASN A 9 -7.68 1.02 5.70
C ASN A 9 -6.56 1.51 4.77
N LYS A 10 -6.67 2.74 4.24
CA LYS A 10 -5.59 3.36 3.47
C LYS A 10 -4.34 3.57 4.33
N ALA A 11 -4.49 4.16 5.52
CA ALA A 11 -3.37 4.39 6.44
C ALA A 11 -2.67 3.08 6.84
N LYS A 12 -3.44 2.03 7.17
CA LYS A 12 -2.89 0.69 7.47
C LYS A 12 -2.09 0.07 6.32
N LEU A 13 -2.53 0.27 5.08
CA LEU A 13 -1.81 -0.23 3.91
C LEU A 13 -0.50 0.52 3.68
N LEU A 14 -0.48 1.84 3.88
CA LEU A 14 0.73 2.65 3.76
C LEU A 14 1.74 2.35 4.87
N ASP A 15 1.26 2.18 6.10
CA ASP A 15 2.08 1.79 7.25
C ASP A 15 2.72 0.39 7.03
N LYS A 16 1.92 -0.56 6.53
CA LYS A 16 2.43 -1.88 6.14
C LYS A 16 3.45 -1.81 4.99
N ALA A 17 3.23 -0.94 4.01
CA ALA A 17 4.19 -0.74 2.91
C ALA A 17 5.53 -0.25 3.44
N ARG A 18 5.50 0.75 4.34
CA ARG A 18 6.71 1.28 5.00
C ARG A 18 7.49 0.19 5.72
N HIS A 19 6.83 -0.61 6.55
CA HIS A 19 7.48 -1.73 7.24
C HIS A 19 8.09 -2.78 6.31
N LEU A 20 7.50 -2.99 5.12
CA LEU A 20 8.05 -3.91 4.12
C LEU A 20 9.31 -3.32 3.47
N PHE A 21 9.34 -2.00 3.23
CA PHE A 21 10.52 -1.32 2.69
C PHE A 21 11.67 -1.27 3.70
N ASP A 22 11.40 -0.97 4.98
CA ASP A 22 12.41 -1.01 6.03
C ASP A 22 13.06 -2.41 6.13
N GLN A 23 12.26 -3.47 6.02
CA GLN A 23 12.77 -4.84 5.98
C GLN A 23 13.55 -5.15 4.70
N ALA A 24 13.13 -4.59 3.56
CA ALA A 24 13.82 -4.78 2.29
C ALA A 24 15.22 -4.16 2.33
N GLU A 25 15.35 -2.95 2.88
CA GLU A 25 16.66 -2.30 3.11
C GLU A 25 17.56 -3.16 3.98
N LEU A 26 17.01 -3.72 5.07
CA LEU A 26 17.76 -4.59 5.97
C LEU A 26 18.23 -5.90 5.29
N MET A 27 17.41 -6.49 4.42
CA MET A 27 17.81 -7.68 3.65
C MET A 27 18.82 -7.35 2.56
N ALA A 28 18.67 -6.21 1.89
CA ALA A 28 19.63 -5.74 0.89
C ALA A 28 20.99 -5.46 1.53
N GLY A 29 21.03 -4.83 2.71
CA GLY A 29 22.27 -4.60 3.47
C GLY A 29 22.97 -5.88 3.91
N LYS A 30 22.24 -7.00 4.01
CA LYS A 30 22.78 -8.34 4.28
C LYS A 30 23.21 -9.10 3.01
N GLY A 31 23.04 -8.50 1.84
CA GLY A 31 23.29 -9.14 0.54
C GLY A 31 22.18 -10.08 0.06
N ASP A 32 21.07 -10.19 0.79
CA ASP A 32 19.91 -10.99 0.37
C ASP A 32 18.99 -10.16 -0.55
N LEU A 33 19.49 -9.95 -1.77
CA LEU A 33 18.80 -9.15 -2.79
C LEU A 33 17.48 -9.79 -3.24
N LYS A 34 17.41 -11.13 -3.24
CA LYS A 34 16.19 -11.85 -3.59
C LYS A 34 15.09 -11.53 -2.58
N LYS A 35 15.41 -11.60 -1.28
CA LYS A 35 14.42 -11.30 -0.25
C LYS A 35 14.03 -9.83 -0.21
N ALA A 36 14.99 -8.94 -0.45
CA ALA A 36 14.72 -7.51 -0.58
C ALA A 36 13.74 -7.23 -1.74
N ALA A 37 13.95 -7.81 -2.92
CA ALA A 37 13.06 -7.65 -4.06
C ALA A 37 11.63 -8.17 -3.78
N GLU A 38 11.50 -9.34 -3.14
CA GLU A 38 10.19 -9.87 -2.72
C GLU A 38 9.45 -8.90 -1.78
N LEU A 39 10.16 -8.29 -0.83
CA LEU A 39 9.60 -7.35 0.13
C LEU A 39 9.18 -6.04 -0.55
N ILE A 40 9.98 -5.51 -1.48
CA ILE A 40 9.66 -4.31 -2.27
C ILE A 40 8.37 -4.51 -3.06
N VAL A 41 8.24 -5.62 -3.80
CA VAL A 41 7.04 -5.91 -4.60
C VAL A 41 5.78 -5.96 -3.70
N ARG A 42 5.90 -6.56 -2.51
CA ARG A 42 4.79 -6.61 -1.55
C ARG A 42 4.43 -5.22 -1.00
N GLY A 43 5.42 -4.35 -0.78
CA GLY A 43 5.21 -2.96 -0.38
C GLY A 43 4.46 -2.17 -1.46
N LEU A 44 4.91 -2.26 -2.71
CA LEU A 44 4.26 -1.62 -3.87
C LEU A 44 2.81 -2.08 -4.05
N HIS A 45 2.51 -3.36 -3.82
CA HIS A 45 1.13 -3.85 -3.83
C HIS A 45 0.26 -3.19 -2.76
N CYS A 46 0.81 -2.88 -1.59
CA CYS A 46 0.08 -2.18 -0.54
C CYS A 46 -0.19 -0.71 -0.93
N GLU A 47 0.78 -0.03 -1.52
CA GLU A 47 0.62 1.34 -2.04
C GLU A 47 -0.41 1.39 -3.18
N HIS A 48 -0.35 0.46 -4.12
CA HIS A 48 -1.32 0.36 -5.22
C HIS A 48 -2.74 0.18 -4.69
N ARG A 49 -2.93 -0.67 -3.67
CA ARG A 49 -4.24 -0.84 -3.02
C ARG A 49 -4.67 0.40 -2.25
N ALA A 50 -3.74 1.08 -1.57
CA ALA A 50 -4.02 2.32 -0.84
C ALA A 50 -4.46 3.45 -1.79
N ALA A 51 -3.86 3.54 -2.97
CA ALA A 51 -4.25 4.49 -4.03
C ALA A 51 -5.67 4.21 -4.55
N ARG A 52 -6.07 2.94 -4.63
CA ARG A 52 -7.40 2.51 -5.08
C ARG A 52 -8.52 2.69 -4.04
N LEU A 53 -8.20 3.00 -2.78
CA LEU A 53 -9.18 3.26 -1.72
C LEU A 53 -9.70 4.72 -1.69
N GLY A 54 -9.29 5.57 -2.63
CA GLY A 54 -9.87 6.90 -2.81
C GLY A 54 -11.20 6.89 -3.57
N PRO A 55 -11.93 8.03 -3.63
CA PRO A 55 -13.11 8.15 -4.47
C PRO A 55 -12.76 7.80 -5.91
N GLN A 56 -13.37 6.75 -6.45
CA GLN A 56 -13.13 6.39 -7.84
C GLN A 56 -13.76 7.48 -8.72
N VAL A 57 -12.98 8.06 -9.64
CA VAL A 57 -13.44 9.11 -10.56
C VAL A 57 -14.75 8.72 -11.27
N LEU A 58 -14.90 7.44 -11.63
CA LEU A 58 -16.15 6.90 -12.22
C LEU A 58 -17.36 6.92 -11.28
N GLN A 59 -17.18 6.84 -9.95
CA GLN A 59 -18.28 6.97 -8.98
C GLN A 59 -18.69 8.43 -8.78
N LEU A 60 -17.74 9.37 -8.90
CA LEU A 60 -18.04 10.80 -8.83
C LEU A 60 -18.91 11.24 -10.03
N ILE A 61 -18.62 10.73 -11.23
CA ILE A 61 -19.37 11.05 -12.45
C ILE A 61 -20.81 10.49 -12.43
N LYS A 62 -21.04 9.30 -11.86
CA LYS A 62 -22.39 8.70 -11.77
C LYS A 62 -23.30 9.34 -10.72
N SER A 63 -22.74 10.17 -9.84
CA SER A 63 -23.49 10.85 -8.76
C SER A 63 -23.86 12.28 -9.13
N SER A 64 -23.50 12.71 -10.36
CA SER A 64 -23.78 14.04 -10.93
C SER A 64 -25.04 14.00 -11.80
#